data_AF-A0AAV5K487-F1
#
_entry.id   AF-A0AAV5K487-F1
#
_cell.length_a   1.000
_cell.length_b   1.000
_cell.length_c   1.000
_cell.angle_alpha   90.00
_cell.angle_beta   90.00
_cell.angle_gamma   90.00
#
_symmetry.space_group_name_H-M   'P 1'
#
loop_
_entity.id
_entity.type
_entity.pdbx_description
1 polymer ?
#
loop_
_entity_poly.entity_id
_entity_poly.type
_entity_poly.pdbx_seq_one_letter_code
_entity_poly.pdbx_strand_id
1 'polypeptide(L)'
;MEVSLEGEKVILVPYMEAHVPKYHQWMQDPALLQATGSEPLSLEEEYQMQLSWIQDPLKKTFIVLDKELVHGEFVHGDPHVEAMVGDVNIYMNDLDDSKLAEVEIMIAEPKRIAAVRASGRNLF
;
A
#
# COMPACT_ATOMS: atom_id res chain seq x y z
N MET A 1 -14.28 7.55 -9.96
CA MET A 1 -13.37 7.95 -8.88
C MET A 1 -13.35 6.80 -7.89
N GLU A 2 -12.22 6.11 -7.80
CA GLU A 2 -12.01 5.17 -6.70
C GLU A 2 -11.68 5.96 -5.43
N VAL A 3 -12.27 5.55 -4.31
CA VAL A 3 -12.24 6.29 -3.06
C VAL A 3 -10.92 6.04 -2.33
N SER A 4 -10.23 7.10 -1.92
CA SER A 4 -9.09 7.01 -0.98
C SER A 4 -9.60 7.16 0.46
N LEU A 5 -8.92 6.52 1.41
CA LEU A 5 -9.26 6.62 2.84
C LEU A 5 -8.18 7.42 3.56
N GLU A 6 -8.58 8.56 4.12
CA GLU A 6 -7.66 9.41 4.89
C GLU A 6 -7.72 9.09 6.39
N GLY A 7 -6.58 8.69 6.95
CA GLY A 7 -6.37 8.61 8.38
C GLY A 7 -5.61 9.83 8.93
N GLU A 8 -5.27 9.75 10.22
CA GLU A 8 -4.48 10.78 10.91
C GLU A 8 -3.04 10.86 10.37
N LYS A 9 -2.39 9.70 10.16
CA LYS A 9 -0.97 9.59 9.77
C LYS A 9 -0.74 9.03 8.37
N VAL A 10 -1.72 8.30 7.85
CA VAL A 10 -1.59 7.59 6.59
C VAL A 10 -2.81 7.85 5.72
N ILE A 11 -2.61 7.73 4.41
CA ILE A 11 -3.68 7.76 3.43
C ILE A 11 -3.63 6.43 2.66
N LEU A 12 -4.77 5.77 2.49
CA LEU A 12 -4.88 4.59 1.64
C LEU A 12 -5.41 5.02 0.28
N VAL A 13 -4.60 4.85 -0.75
CA VAL A 13 -5.01 5.08 -2.15
C VAL A 13 -5.18 3.75 -2.86
N PRO A 14 -6.13 3.62 -3.82
CA PRO A 14 -6.23 2.42 -4.64
C PRO A 14 -4.88 2.07 -5.27
N TYR A 15 -4.58 0.78 -5.41
CA TYR A 15 -3.40 0.37 -6.17
C TYR A 15 -3.57 0.74 -7.64
N MET A 16 -2.53 1.26 -8.30
CA MET A 16 -2.59 1.82 -9.64
C MET A 16 -1.36 1.39 -10.41
N GLU A 17 -1.43 1.40 -11.74
CA GLU A 17 -0.32 1.06 -12.62
C GLU A 17 0.95 1.88 -12.28
N ALA A 18 0.80 3.17 -11.94
CA ALA A 18 1.90 4.06 -11.56
C ALA A 18 2.66 3.61 -10.29
N HIS A 19 2.07 2.78 -9.44
CA HIS A 19 2.70 2.25 -8.23
C HIS A 19 3.59 1.03 -8.51
N VAL A 20 3.37 0.32 -9.62
CA VAL A 20 4.05 -0.96 -9.94
C VAL A 20 5.57 -0.82 -9.93
N PRO A 21 6.21 0.21 -10.54
CA PRO A 21 7.68 0.31 -10.52
C PRO A 21 8.28 0.38 -9.11
N LYS A 22 7.65 1.11 -8.19
CA LYS A 22 8.14 1.22 -6.80
C LYS A 22 7.82 -0.04 -6.00
N TYR A 23 6.63 -0.61 -6.20
CA TYR A 23 6.26 -1.88 -5.57
C TYR A 23 7.21 -3.01 -5.97
N HIS A 24 7.54 -3.11 -7.26
CA HIS A 24 8.51 -4.07 -7.78
C HIS A 24 9.89 -3.92 -7.12
N GLN A 25 10.34 -2.67 -6.86
CA GLN A 25 11.58 -2.42 -6.12
C GLN A 25 11.52 -2.98 -4.69
N TRP A 26 10.39 -2.85 -3.98
CA TRP A 26 10.20 -3.47 -2.68
C TRP A 26 10.25 -4.99 -2.76
N MET A 27 9.61 -5.58 -3.78
CA MET A 27 9.63 -7.03 -4.01
C MET A 27 10.98 -7.58 -4.51
N GLN A 28 12.03 -6.74 -4.59
CA GLN A 28 13.41 -7.22 -4.71
C GLN A 28 14.08 -7.50 -3.35
N ASP A 29 13.47 -7.11 -2.22
CA ASP A 29 14.01 -7.37 -0.88
C ASP A 29 13.65 -8.80 -0.42
N PRO A 30 14.62 -9.70 -0.21
CA PRO A 30 14.36 -11.07 0.25
C PRO A 30 13.63 -11.13 1.59
N ALA A 31 13.84 -10.15 2.48
CA ALA A 31 13.16 -10.13 3.77
C ALA A 31 11.67 -9.81 3.62
N LEU A 32 11.31 -8.92 2.68
CA LEU A 32 9.92 -8.62 2.37
C LEU A 32 9.25 -9.82 1.71
N LEU A 33 9.87 -10.41 0.68
CA LEU A 33 9.37 -11.61 0.01
C LEU A 33 9.10 -12.75 1.00
N GLN A 34 10.05 -13.00 1.92
CA GLN A 34 9.87 -14.02 2.95
C GLN A 34 8.72 -13.69 3.92
N ALA A 35 8.57 -12.42 4.32
CA ALA A 35 7.54 -12.01 5.26
C ALA A 35 6.13 -12.05 4.66
N THR A 36 6.00 -11.79 3.35
CA THR A 36 4.73 -11.85 2.62
C THR A 36 4.45 -13.21 2.01
N GLY A 37 5.43 -14.14 2.02
CA GLY A 37 5.32 -15.42 1.31
C GLY A 37 5.24 -15.25 -0.21
N SER A 38 5.75 -14.14 -0.74
CA SER A 38 5.76 -13.84 -2.17
C SER A 38 7.00 -14.38 -2.85
N GLU A 39 6.87 -14.69 -4.14
CA GLU A 39 7.99 -15.02 -5.02
C GLU A 39 8.41 -13.78 -5.82
N PRO A 40 9.68 -13.64 -6.19
CA PRO A 40 10.13 -12.53 -7.02
C PRO A 40 9.52 -12.65 -8.42
N LEU A 41 8.98 -11.54 -8.91
CA LEU A 41 8.43 -11.43 -10.27
C LEU A 41 9.26 -10.48 -11.11
N SER A 42 9.22 -10.64 -12.43
CA SER A 42 9.68 -9.62 -13.36
C SER A 42 8.74 -8.40 -13.34
N LEU A 43 9.24 -7.23 -13.75
CA LEU A 43 8.42 -6.02 -13.79
C LEU A 43 7.16 -6.17 -14.66
N GLU A 44 7.24 -6.91 -15.76
CA GLU A 44 6.06 -7.19 -16.61
C GLU A 44 5.04 -8.06 -15.86
N GLU A 45 5.49 -9.09 -15.15
CA GLU A 45 4.61 -9.95 -14.34
C GLU A 45 3.94 -9.16 -13.20
N GLU A 46 4.62 -8.17 -12.61
CA GLU A 46 4.02 -7.27 -11.61
C GLU A 46 2.87 -6.43 -12.21
N TYR A 47 3.02 -5.94 -13.45
CA TYR A 47 1.92 -5.26 -14.15
C TYR A 47 0.72 -6.20 -14.39
N GLN A 48 0.99 -7.44 -14.80
CA GLN A 48 -0.08 -8.43 -14.98
C GLN A 48 -0.77 -8.79 -13.64
N MET A 49 0.02 -8.93 -12.57
CA MET A 49 -0.50 -9.17 -11.22
C MET A 49 -1.36 -8.02 -10.75
N GLN A 50 -0.88 -6.78 -10.89
CA GLN A 50 -1.62 -5.58 -10.54
C GLN A 50 -2.97 -5.55 -11.26
N LEU A 51 -3.00 -5.72 -12.58
CA LEU A 51 -4.25 -5.76 -13.35
C LEU A 51 -5.21 -6.85 -12.85
N SER A 52 -4.69 -8.04 -12.53
CA SER A 52 -5.51 -9.14 -12.01
C SER A 52 -6.17 -8.82 -10.67
N TRP A 53 -5.45 -8.14 -9.75
CA TRP A 53 -5.97 -7.78 -8.43
C TRP A 53 -7.04 -6.70 -8.50
N ILE A 54 -6.93 -5.76 -9.44
CA ILE A 54 -7.85 -4.63 -9.55
C ILE A 54 -9.17 -5.08 -10.19
N GLN A 55 -9.09 -6.10 -11.07
CA GLN A 55 -10.25 -6.70 -11.71
C GLN A 55 -11.00 -7.70 -10.83
N ASP A 56 -10.39 -8.15 -9.73
CA ASP A 56 -11.03 -9.07 -8.78
C ASP A 56 -12.08 -8.33 -7.92
N PRO A 57 -13.37 -8.69 -8.02
CA PRO A 57 -14.41 -8.04 -7.24
C PRO A 57 -14.33 -8.36 -5.74
N LEU A 58 -13.68 -9.46 -5.36
CA LEU A 58 -13.52 -9.93 -3.97
C LEU A 58 -12.20 -9.45 -3.34
N LYS A 59 -11.31 -8.84 -4.11
CA LYS A 59 -10.08 -8.23 -3.61
C LYS A 59 -10.14 -6.72 -3.67
N LYS A 60 -9.55 -6.07 -2.65
CA LYS A 60 -9.24 -4.63 -2.67
C LYS A 60 -7.81 -4.44 -2.21
N THR A 61 -6.98 -3.87 -3.08
CA THR A 61 -5.60 -3.53 -2.76
C THR A 61 -5.45 -2.02 -2.71
N PHE A 62 -4.88 -1.55 -1.60
CA PHE A 62 -4.55 -0.16 -1.39
C PHE A 62 -3.05 -0.02 -1.16
N ILE A 63 -2.49 1.09 -1.63
CA ILE A 63 -1.16 1.54 -1.24
C ILE A 63 -1.28 2.44 -0.02
N VAL A 64 -0.42 2.20 0.96
CA VAL A 64 -0.27 3.04 2.15
C VAL A 64 0.68 4.18 1.81
N LEU A 65 0.18 5.41 1.94
CA LEU A 65 0.96 6.63 1.87
C LEU A 65 1.25 7.15 3.28
N ASP A 66 2.46 7.65 3.50
CA ASP A 66 2.77 8.48 4.66
C ASP A 66 2.32 9.93 4.39
N LYS A 67 1.40 10.45 5.21
CA LYS A 67 0.79 11.77 5.00
C LYS A 67 1.81 12.91 5.08
N GLU A 68 2.91 12.75 5.80
CA GLU A 68 3.97 13.77 5.89
C GLU A 68 4.83 13.85 4.61
N LEU A 69 4.82 12.79 3.80
CA LEU A 69 5.57 12.74 2.54
C LEU A 69 4.77 13.22 1.33
N VAL A 70 3.45 13.42 1.49
CA VAL A 70 2.61 14.00 0.45
C VAL A 70 2.93 15.49 0.34
N HIS A 71 3.45 15.91 -0.81
CA HIS A 71 3.77 17.31 -1.06
C HIS A 71 2.55 18.07 -1.59
N GLY A 72 2.17 19.15 -0.90
CA GLY A 72 1.04 19.98 -1.32
C GLY A 72 -0.30 19.47 -0.80
N GLU A 73 -1.39 19.78 -1.52
CA GLU A 73 -2.72 19.26 -1.18
C GLU A 73 -2.88 17.85 -1.73
N PHE A 74 -3.47 16.96 -0.93
CA PHE A 74 -3.81 15.61 -1.37
C PHE A 74 -5.00 15.66 -2.34
N VAL A 75 -4.87 15.01 -3.48
CA VAL A 75 -5.92 14.92 -4.51
C VAL A 75 -6.31 13.47 -4.71
N HIS A 76 -7.59 13.16 -4.53
CA HIS A 76 -8.10 11.82 -4.78
C HIS A 76 -7.88 11.38 -6.23
N GLY A 77 -7.28 10.21 -6.41
CA GLY A 77 -6.96 9.64 -7.72
C GLY A 77 -5.52 9.91 -8.17
N ASP A 78 -4.78 10.79 -7.49
CA ASP A 78 -3.34 10.92 -7.72
C ASP A 78 -2.58 9.79 -6.99
N PRO A 79 -1.53 9.22 -7.62
CA PRO A 79 -0.84 8.05 -7.08
C PRO A 79 0.09 8.38 -5.90
N HIS A 80 0.67 9.58 -5.85
CA HIS A 80 1.62 9.98 -4.80
C HIS A 80 2.73 8.94 -4.54
N VAL A 81 3.40 8.49 -5.61
CA VAL A 81 4.45 7.45 -5.59
C VAL A 81 5.58 7.80 -4.59
N GLU A 82 5.87 9.08 -4.43
CA GLU A 82 6.85 9.63 -3.50
C GLU A 82 6.54 9.30 -2.03
N ALA A 83 5.26 9.18 -1.69
CA ALA A 83 4.76 8.98 -0.33
C ALA A 83 4.45 7.51 0.01
N MET A 84 4.54 6.58 -0.96
CA MET A 84 4.25 5.16 -0.71
C MET A 84 5.21 4.57 0.34
N VAL A 85 4.67 3.84 1.31
CA VAL A 85 5.43 3.16 2.38
C VAL A 85 5.03 1.71 2.62
N GLY A 86 3.96 1.23 2.00
CA GLY A 86 3.46 -0.13 2.12
C GLY A 86 2.16 -0.36 1.35
N ASP A 87 1.46 -1.44 1.64
CA ASP A 87 0.16 -1.78 1.06
C ASP A 87 -0.77 -2.49 2.07
N VAL A 88 -2.05 -2.52 1.73
CA VAL A 88 -3.11 -3.24 2.43
C VAL A 88 -3.90 -4.03 1.39
N ASN A 89 -3.96 -5.34 1.54
CA ASN A 89 -4.83 -6.22 0.76
C ASN A 89 -6.01 -6.66 1.62
N ILE A 90 -7.22 -6.51 1.09
CA ILE A 90 -8.45 -6.94 1.73
C ILE A 90 -9.09 -8.00 0.82
N TYR A 91 -9.38 -9.15 1.39
CA TYR A 91 -9.99 -10.27 0.69
C TYR A 91 -11.36 -10.61 1.30
N MET A 92 -12.39 -10.56 0.47
CA MET A 92 -13.77 -10.90 0.80
C MET A 92 -14.00 -12.39 0.47
N ASN A 93 -13.24 -13.28 1.13
CA ASN A 93 -13.13 -14.69 0.75
C ASN A 93 -14.28 -15.58 1.26
N ASP A 94 -15.09 -15.10 2.20
CA ASP A 94 -16.21 -15.87 2.75
C ASP A 94 -17.48 -15.66 1.90
N LEU A 95 -17.82 -16.67 1.10
CA LEU A 95 -19.01 -16.66 0.24
C LEU A 95 -20.31 -16.85 1.04
N ASP A 96 -20.22 -17.37 2.26
CA ASP A 96 -21.35 -17.61 3.15
C ASP A 96 -21.58 -16.43 4.13
N ASP A 97 -20.54 -15.63 4.41
CA ASP A 97 -20.64 -14.39 5.20
C ASP A 97 -19.95 -13.20 4.51
N SER A 98 -20.75 -12.41 3.78
CA SER A 98 -20.29 -11.19 3.11
C SER A 98 -19.80 -10.08 4.04
N LYS A 99 -19.83 -10.27 5.36
CA LYS A 99 -19.33 -9.30 6.37
C LYS A 99 -17.95 -9.67 6.91
N LEU A 100 -17.43 -10.84 6.56
CA LEU A 100 -16.10 -11.28 6.98
C LEU A 100 -15.09 -10.97 5.87
N ALA A 101 -13.96 -10.38 6.27
CA ALA A 101 -12.86 -10.06 5.37
C ALA A 101 -11.52 -10.39 6.03
N GLU A 102 -10.59 -10.91 5.24
CA GLU A 102 -9.20 -11.06 5.63
C GLU A 102 -8.43 -9.80 5.21
N VAL A 103 -7.56 -9.31 6.10
CA VAL A 103 -6.78 -8.10 5.85
C VAL A 103 -5.31 -8.41 6.06
N GLU A 104 -4.52 -8.23 5.01
CA GLU A 104 -3.06 -8.35 5.02
C GLU A 104 -2.44 -6.96 4.88
N ILE A 105 -1.38 -6.69 5.64
CA ILE A 105 -0.71 -5.39 5.66
C ILE A 105 0.78 -5.62 5.53
N MET A 106 1.41 -4.91 4.59
CA MET A 106 2.86 -4.89 4.42
C MET A 106 3.37 -3.45 4.53
N ILE A 107 4.45 -3.24 5.29
CA ILE A 107 5.14 -1.96 5.42
C ILE A 107 6.56 -2.13 4.90
N ALA A 108 6.81 -1.67 3.68
CA ALA A 108 8.10 -1.79 3.01
C ALA A 108 9.13 -0.79 3.52
N GLU A 109 8.68 0.40 3.96
CA GLU A 109 9.56 1.48 4.38
C GLU A 109 9.33 1.90 5.85
N PRO A 110 9.53 0.99 6.83
CA PRO A 110 9.18 1.24 8.23
C PRO A 110 9.96 2.40 8.86
N LYS A 111 11.16 2.71 8.34
CA LYS A 111 11.97 3.84 8.80
C LYS A 111 11.37 5.19 8.44
N ARG A 112 10.53 5.28 7.40
CA ARG A 112 9.83 6.51 7.04
C ARG A 112 8.68 6.79 8.01
N ILE A 113 7.95 5.75 8.43
CA ILE A 113 6.91 5.85 9.46
C ILE A 113 7.49 6.22 10.85
N ALA A 114 8.75 5.84 11.13
CA ALA A 114 9.41 6.07 12.42
C ALA A 114 10.11 7.44 12.58
N ALA A 115 10.21 8.27 11.53
CA ALA A 115 10.86 9.58 11.61
C ALA A 115 10.19 10.55 12.61
N VAL A 116 8.94 10.25 13.02
CA VAL A 116 8.18 11.00 14.03
C VAL A 116 8.75 10.87 15.46
N ARG A 117 9.70 9.96 15.74
CA ARG A 117 10.29 9.83 17.09
C ARG A 117 11.57 10.63 17.34
N ALA A 118 12.12 11.33 16.33
CA ALA A 118 13.38 12.04 16.47
C ALA A 118 13.29 13.58 16.37
N SER A 119 12.10 14.17 16.20
CA SER A 119 11.92 15.62 16.32
C SER A 119 11.36 15.98 17.69
N GLY A 120 12.28 16.12 18.65
CA GLY A 120 11.98 16.45 20.04
C GLY A 120 11.17 17.74 20.21
N ARG A 121 9.86 17.59 20.37
CA ARG A 121 9.02 18.56 21.08
C ARG A 121 8.48 17.92 22.34
N ASN A 122 9.30 17.99 23.40
CA ASN A 122 8.80 18.05 24.76
C ASN A 122 7.99 19.34 24.89
N LEU A 123 6.69 19.23 25.10
CA LEU A 123 5.93 20.29 25.76
C LEU A 123 5.06 19.62 26.82
N PHE A 124 5.29 20.07 28.05
CA PHE A 124 4.43 19.88 29.22
C PHE A 124 3.01 20.37 28.93
#